data_AF-A0A9P2L7Q5-F1
#
_entry.id   AF-A0A9P2L7Q5-F1
#
_cell.length_a   1.000
_cell.length_b   1.000
_cell.length_c   1.000
_cell.angle_alpha   90.00
_cell.angle_beta   90.00
_cell.angle_gamma   90.00
#
_symmetry.space_group_name_H-M   'P 1'
#
loop_
_entity.id
_entity.type
_entity.pdbx_description
1 polymer ?
#
loop_
_entity_poly.entity_id
_entity_poly.type
_entity_poly.pdbx_seq_one_letter_code
_entity_poly.pdbx_strand_id
1 'polypeptide(L)'
;MDPNNSDTQDIVETATTENNSEVSQEPEGQQEPEQTSEVEQTEEEKAKAAAEAEEKKRSRAKERIERLARENAELRKFKEEAEAKAKQPAQTDEAPKVEDFEDYSEFQQAQQEWFIKQAEQRVLDRLNQEKSSQQKVQAEAEYQTAVAELESEGVDVNGLIEKANSLPPLPVTLDQFGLPIKDTLGLAKKIIEDEDLYYELTRMNPYQAAMKIGQIIGSQKPAPKAPKVPNAPKPINPTSANAPVKRDMDKMSDNEFLKSRGL
;
A
#
# COMPACT_ATOMS: atom_id res chain seq x y z
N MET A 1 7.34 -0.13 66.22
CA MET A 1 6.63 -0.20 64.93
C MET A 1 7.58 -0.86 63.95
N ASP A 2 7.52 -2.19 63.90
CA ASP A 2 7.96 -3.01 62.76
C ASP A 2 6.93 -2.82 61.61
N PRO A 3 7.28 -3.05 60.33
CA PRO A 3 7.55 -4.41 59.84
C PRO A 3 8.71 -4.49 58.83
N ASN A 4 9.82 -5.09 59.24
CA ASN A 4 10.64 -5.91 58.35
C ASN A 4 10.10 -7.34 58.43
N ASN A 5 9.41 -7.77 57.37
CA ASN A 5 8.87 -9.12 57.27
C ASN A 5 10.01 -10.10 56.92
N SER A 6 10.25 -11.07 57.80
CA SER A 6 10.90 -12.33 57.48
C SER A 6 10.14 -13.05 56.38
N ASP A 7 10.87 -13.71 55.48
CA ASP A 7 10.51 -15.08 55.13
C ASP A 7 11.78 -15.91 54.89
N THR A 8 11.82 -17.01 55.63
CA THR A 8 12.83 -18.06 55.65
C THR A 8 12.28 -19.22 54.83
N GLN A 9 13.12 -19.90 54.05
CA GLN A 9 13.04 -21.32 53.62
C GLN A 9 14.06 -21.47 52.47
N ASP A 10 15.25 -22.07 52.62
CA ASP A 10 15.58 -23.45 53.00
C ASP A 10 14.70 -24.50 52.32
N ILE A 11 15.21 -25.10 51.24
CA ILE A 11 15.11 -26.52 50.87
C ILE A 11 16.26 -26.83 49.89
N VAL A 12 17.18 -27.67 50.35
CA VAL A 12 18.05 -28.50 49.53
C VAL A 12 17.30 -29.82 49.33
N GLU A 13 17.03 -30.29 48.10
CA GLU A 13 16.88 -31.73 47.86
C GLU A 13 16.87 -32.13 46.37
N THR A 14 17.58 -33.22 46.15
CA THR A 14 17.89 -33.98 44.95
C THR A 14 16.70 -34.77 44.41
N ALA A 15 16.53 -34.88 43.09
CA ALA A 15 15.94 -36.06 42.47
C ALA A 15 16.39 -36.24 41.01
N THR A 16 17.13 -37.33 40.81
CA THR A 16 17.40 -38.00 39.54
C THR A 16 16.18 -38.84 39.12
N THR A 17 16.17 -39.30 37.86
CA THR A 17 15.35 -40.38 37.26
C THR A 17 13.93 -39.93 36.85
N GLU A 18 13.33 -40.34 35.72
CA GLU A 18 13.47 -41.59 35.00
C GLU A 18 12.84 -41.51 33.60
N ASN A 19 13.46 -42.26 32.68
CA ASN A 19 13.03 -42.53 31.32
C ASN A 19 11.90 -43.57 31.39
N ASN A 20 10.81 -43.43 30.61
CA ASN A 20 9.92 -44.56 30.35
C ASN A 20 9.46 -44.56 28.89
N SER A 21 10.12 -45.41 28.11
CA SER A 21 9.65 -45.98 26.84
C SER A 21 8.91 -47.28 27.16
N GLU A 22 7.87 -47.60 26.37
CA GLU A 22 7.21 -48.92 26.13
C GLU A 22 5.68 -48.76 26.14
N VAL A 23 4.84 -49.46 25.38
CA VAL A 23 4.97 -50.41 24.28
C VAL A 23 3.57 -50.53 23.65
N SER A 24 3.59 -50.80 22.34
CA SER A 24 2.54 -51.34 21.47
C SER A 24 1.43 -52.20 22.12
N GLN A 25 0.18 -52.06 21.65
CA GLN A 25 -0.59 -53.17 21.03
C GLN A 25 -1.98 -52.74 20.51
N GLU A 26 -2.24 -53.14 19.26
CA GLU A 26 -3.51 -53.24 18.53
C GLU A 26 -4.49 -54.23 19.20
N PRO A 27 -5.82 -54.24 18.91
CA PRO A 27 -6.30 -54.97 17.71
C PRO A 27 -7.60 -54.48 17.03
N GLU A 28 -7.76 -54.92 15.76
CA GLU A 28 -8.95 -55.33 14.97
C GLU A 28 -10.32 -54.65 15.21
N GLY A 29 -11.16 -54.27 14.23
CA GLY A 29 -11.22 -54.46 12.78
C GLY A 29 -12.68 -54.27 12.31
N GLN A 30 -12.86 -53.78 11.06
CA GLN A 30 -14.08 -53.83 10.20
C GLN A 30 -15.29 -52.97 10.62
N GLN A 31 -16.08 -52.28 9.79
CA GLN A 31 -16.19 -52.07 8.34
C GLN A 31 -17.13 -50.86 8.10
N GLU A 32 -16.92 -50.21 6.96
CA GLU A 32 -17.55 -49.06 6.23
C GLU A 32 -19.11 -48.95 6.16
N PRO A 33 -19.73 -47.85 5.62
CA PRO A 33 -19.40 -47.24 4.32
C PRO A 33 -19.44 -45.70 4.13
N GLU A 34 -18.55 -45.26 3.23
CA GLU A 34 -18.71 -44.33 2.10
C GLU A 34 -19.38 -42.95 2.29
N GLN A 35 -18.61 -41.90 2.01
CA GLN A 35 -18.77 -41.09 0.78
C GLN A 35 -17.66 -40.03 0.71
N THR A 36 -16.48 -40.43 0.24
CA THR A 36 -15.49 -39.49 -0.32
C THR A 36 -15.58 -39.58 -1.83
N SER A 37 -16.03 -38.50 -2.45
CA SER A 37 -15.98 -38.26 -3.89
C SER A 37 -14.53 -38.31 -4.36
N GLU A 38 -14.13 -39.48 -4.84
CA GLU A 38 -12.89 -39.75 -5.53
C GLU A 38 -12.94 -39.07 -6.89
N VAL A 39 -12.24 -37.94 -7.00
CA VAL A 39 -11.84 -37.40 -8.31
C VAL A 39 -10.60 -38.18 -8.71
N GLU A 40 -10.78 -39.25 -9.50
CA GLU A 40 -9.70 -39.92 -10.22
C GLU A 40 -8.98 -38.90 -11.11
N GLN A 41 -7.89 -38.33 -10.61
CA GLN A 41 -6.89 -37.68 -11.45
C GLN A 41 -6.02 -38.79 -12.04
N THR A 42 -6.08 -38.94 -13.36
CA THR A 42 -5.24 -39.85 -14.15
C THR A 42 -3.76 -39.73 -13.72
N GLU A 43 -3.01 -40.83 -13.72
CA GLU A 43 -1.58 -40.88 -13.34
C GLU A 43 -0.72 -39.83 -14.09
N GLU A 44 -1.14 -39.47 -15.31
CA GLU A 44 -0.57 -38.42 -16.15
C GLU A 44 -0.78 -36.99 -15.61
N GLU A 45 -1.89 -36.71 -14.92
CA GLU A 45 -2.22 -35.40 -14.33
C GLU A 45 -1.47 -35.17 -13.00
N LYS A 46 -1.29 -36.24 -12.22
CA LYS A 46 -0.49 -36.23 -10.99
C LYS A 46 1.01 -36.08 -11.28
N ALA A 47 1.49 -36.72 -12.37
CA ALA A 47 2.85 -36.54 -12.87
C ALA A 47 3.09 -35.11 -13.40
N LYS A 48 2.10 -34.52 -14.10
CA LYS A 48 2.16 -33.11 -14.55
C LYS A 48 2.18 -32.12 -13.39
N ALA A 49 1.33 -32.31 -12.38
CA ALA A 49 1.31 -31.47 -11.18
C ALA A 49 2.60 -31.57 -10.36
N ALA A 50 3.21 -32.76 -10.29
CA ALA A 50 4.50 -32.95 -9.62
C ALA A 50 5.67 -32.28 -10.39
N ALA A 51 5.68 -32.39 -11.72
CA ALA A 51 6.67 -31.72 -12.56
C ALA A 51 6.54 -30.18 -12.50
N GLU A 52 5.31 -29.65 -12.53
CA GLU A 52 5.05 -28.21 -12.40
C GLU A 52 5.39 -27.69 -10.99
N ALA A 53 5.17 -28.49 -9.94
CA ALA A 53 5.57 -28.15 -8.58
C ALA A 53 7.10 -28.15 -8.42
N GLU A 54 7.82 -29.08 -9.08
CA GLU A 54 9.27 -29.11 -9.07
C GLU A 54 9.88 -27.94 -9.86
N GLU A 55 9.30 -27.59 -11.02
CA GLU A 55 9.70 -26.42 -11.80
C GLU A 55 9.47 -25.11 -11.02
N LYS A 56 8.32 -24.96 -10.34
CA LYS A 56 8.05 -23.83 -9.44
C LYS A 56 9.03 -23.76 -8.26
N LYS A 57 9.42 -24.90 -7.67
CA LYS A 57 10.44 -24.96 -6.61
C LYS A 57 11.83 -24.57 -7.13
N ARG A 58 12.22 -25.04 -8.31
CA ARG A 58 13.47 -24.66 -9.00
C ARG A 58 13.46 -23.17 -9.37
N SER A 59 12.32 -22.62 -9.78
CA SER A 59 12.14 -21.18 -10.06
C SER A 59 12.30 -20.34 -8.78
N ARG A 60 11.68 -20.73 -7.68
CA ARG A 60 11.83 -20.04 -6.38
C ARG A 60 13.26 -20.13 -5.83
N ALA A 61 13.94 -21.27 -6.03
CA ALA A 61 15.33 -21.44 -5.62
C ALA A 61 16.27 -20.54 -6.44
N LYS A 62 16.06 -20.44 -7.76
CA LYS A 62 16.80 -19.51 -8.64
C LYS A 62 16.56 -18.06 -8.25
N GLU A 63 15.32 -17.67 -7.99
CA GLU A 63 14.97 -16.32 -7.54
C GLU A 63 15.62 -15.98 -6.18
N ARG A 64 15.68 -16.94 -5.25
CA ARG A 64 16.37 -16.77 -3.98
C ARG A 64 17.88 -16.60 -4.17
N ILE A 65 18.49 -17.37 -5.07
CA ILE A 65 19.93 -17.25 -5.37
C ILE A 65 20.23 -15.90 -6.03
N GLU A 66 19.39 -15.44 -6.95
CA GLU A 66 19.56 -14.14 -7.61
C GLU A 66 19.40 -12.99 -6.61
N ARG A 67 18.41 -13.08 -5.72
CA ARG A 67 18.22 -12.12 -4.62
C ARG A 67 19.41 -12.08 -3.68
N LEU A 68 19.89 -13.25 -3.25
CA LEU A 68 21.08 -13.36 -2.40
C LEU A 68 22.35 -12.87 -3.12
N ALA A 69 22.48 -13.10 -4.42
CA ALA A 69 23.61 -12.62 -5.20
C ALA A 69 23.61 -11.09 -5.29
N ARG A 70 22.43 -10.49 -5.48
CA ARG A 70 22.24 -9.04 -5.49
C ARG A 70 22.54 -8.42 -4.12
N GLU A 71 21.98 -8.99 -3.06
CA GLU A 71 22.23 -8.53 -1.69
C GLU A 71 23.71 -8.64 -1.32
N ASN A 72 24.38 -9.74 -1.69
CA ASN A 72 25.83 -9.88 -1.49
C ASN A 72 26.65 -8.88 -2.31
N ALA A 73 26.23 -8.56 -3.54
CA ALA A 73 26.89 -7.55 -4.36
C ALA A 73 26.73 -6.14 -3.75
N GLU A 74 25.54 -5.81 -3.25
CA GLU A 74 25.27 -4.56 -2.54
C GLU A 74 26.06 -4.46 -1.23
N LEU A 75 26.14 -5.55 -0.45
CA LEU A 75 26.97 -5.62 0.76
C LEU A 75 28.47 -5.47 0.46
N ARG A 76 28.96 -6.05 -0.64
CA ARG A 76 30.36 -5.89 -1.07
C ARG A 76 30.65 -4.44 -1.44
N LYS A 77 29.78 -3.82 -2.24
CA LYS A 77 29.90 -2.39 -2.58
C LYS A 77 29.88 -1.51 -1.34
N PHE A 78 28.96 -1.76 -0.42
CA PHE A 78 28.89 -1.01 0.84
C PHE A 78 30.16 -1.17 1.68
N LYS A 79 30.72 -2.38 1.74
CA LYS A 79 32.00 -2.63 2.43
C LYS A 79 33.18 -1.93 1.75
N GLU A 80 33.26 -2.00 0.43
CA GLU A 80 34.30 -1.31 -0.35
C GLU A 80 34.20 0.20 -0.19
N GLU A 81 32.99 0.77 -0.19
CA GLU A 81 32.76 2.19 0.03
C GLU A 81 33.07 2.61 1.47
N ALA A 82 32.69 1.80 2.46
CA ALA A 82 33.03 2.04 3.87
C ALA A 82 34.53 1.94 4.13
N GLU A 83 35.22 0.97 3.51
CA GLU A 83 36.66 0.81 3.62
C GLU A 83 37.41 1.93 2.88
N ALA A 84 36.93 2.36 1.72
CA ALA A 84 37.45 3.53 1.02
C ALA A 84 37.27 4.81 1.86
N LYS A 85 36.12 4.97 2.51
CA LYS A 85 35.83 6.09 3.41
C LYS A 85 36.66 6.05 4.70
N ALA A 86 37.00 4.84 5.20
CA ALA A 86 37.86 4.66 6.36
C ALA A 86 39.36 4.83 6.04
N LYS A 87 39.77 4.55 4.79
CA LYS A 87 41.14 4.74 4.29
C LYS A 87 41.41 6.17 3.84
N GLN A 88 40.38 6.96 3.58
CA GLN A 88 40.56 8.39 3.42
C GLN A 88 41.01 8.99 4.76
N PRO A 89 42.04 9.86 4.76
CA PRO A 89 42.42 10.57 5.97
C PRO A 89 41.19 11.27 6.53
N ALA A 90 41.01 11.22 7.86
CA ALA A 90 39.86 11.83 8.52
C ALA A 90 39.73 13.29 8.05
N GLN A 91 38.78 13.54 7.16
CA GLN A 91 38.51 14.90 6.68
C GLN A 91 37.86 15.64 7.84
N THR A 92 38.70 16.25 8.66
CA THR A 92 38.29 17.26 9.62
C THR A 92 37.75 18.46 8.83
N ASP A 93 36.65 19.06 9.27
CA ASP A 93 36.18 20.34 8.71
C ASP A 93 37.17 21.50 8.94
N GLU A 94 38.24 21.26 9.71
CA GLU A 94 39.36 22.18 9.88
C GLU A 94 40.11 22.42 8.56
N ALA A 95 40.54 23.66 8.36
CA ALA A 95 41.35 24.02 7.20
C ALA A 95 42.68 23.23 7.21
N PRO A 96 43.15 22.75 6.04
CA PRO A 96 44.45 22.08 5.92
C PRO A 96 45.55 22.97 6.50
N LYS A 97 46.47 22.40 7.29
CA LYS A 97 47.63 23.12 7.85
C LYS A 97 48.86 22.75 7.06
N VAL A 98 49.80 23.70 6.90
CA VAL A 98 51.04 23.47 6.14
C VAL A 98 51.85 22.31 6.73
N GLU A 99 51.81 22.14 8.04
CA GLU A 99 52.51 21.09 8.79
C GLU A 99 52.05 19.66 8.44
N ASP A 100 50.86 19.52 7.83
CA ASP A 100 50.28 18.23 7.46
C ASP A 100 50.80 17.71 6.10
N PHE A 101 51.62 18.49 5.38
CA PHE A 101 52.09 18.18 4.02
C PHE A 101 53.61 18.22 3.91
N GLU A 102 54.18 17.31 3.12
CA GLU A 102 55.62 17.24 2.87
C GLU A 102 56.07 18.25 1.79
N ASP A 103 55.19 18.58 0.85
CA ASP A 103 55.44 19.58 -0.20
C ASP A 103 54.44 20.75 -0.14
N TYR A 104 54.94 21.95 -0.41
CA TYR A 104 54.12 23.16 -0.45
C TYR A 104 53.09 23.13 -1.57
N SER A 105 53.39 22.46 -2.71
CA SER A 105 52.42 22.30 -3.79
C SER A 105 51.22 21.47 -3.37
N GLU A 106 51.42 20.42 -2.57
CA GLU A 106 50.35 19.56 -2.06
C GLU A 106 49.45 20.32 -1.07
N PHE A 107 50.05 21.11 -0.18
CA PHE A 107 49.30 22.00 0.70
C PHE A 107 48.42 22.99 -0.07
N GLN A 108 48.95 23.61 -1.13
CA GLN A 108 48.18 24.55 -1.94
C GLN A 108 46.99 23.88 -2.64
N GLN A 109 47.16 22.66 -3.14
CA GLN A 109 46.07 21.89 -3.75
C GLN A 109 45.01 21.52 -2.71
N ALA A 110 45.42 20.97 -1.56
CA ALA A 110 44.50 20.61 -0.48
C ALA A 110 43.72 21.83 0.06
N GLN A 111 44.38 22.99 0.17
CA GLN A 111 43.73 24.24 0.57
C GLN A 111 42.68 24.70 -0.47
N GLN A 112 42.98 24.59 -1.76
CA GLN A 112 42.01 24.91 -2.83
C GLN A 112 40.80 23.98 -2.79
N GLU A 113 41.04 22.67 -2.68
CA GLU A 113 39.97 21.68 -2.56
C GLU A 113 39.10 21.92 -1.33
N TRP A 114 39.70 22.27 -0.19
CA TRP A 114 38.96 22.63 1.02
C TRP A 114 38.06 23.86 0.81
N PHE A 115 38.57 24.92 0.18
CA PHE A 115 37.76 26.10 -0.13
C PHE A 115 36.63 25.79 -1.11
N ILE A 116 36.88 24.95 -2.13
CA ILE A 116 35.85 24.51 -3.08
C ILE A 116 34.77 23.72 -2.34
N LYS A 117 35.15 22.72 -1.54
CA LYS A 117 34.22 21.91 -0.75
C LYS A 117 33.40 22.77 0.20
N GLN A 118 34.02 23.76 0.86
CA GLN A 118 33.30 24.67 1.75
C GLN A 118 32.33 25.59 0.98
N ALA A 119 32.70 26.02 -0.23
CA ALA A 119 31.81 26.78 -1.09
C ALA A 119 30.61 25.94 -1.57
N GLU A 120 30.86 24.68 -1.98
CA GLU A 120 29.81 23.73 -2.37
C GLU A 120 28.85 23.45 -1.21
N GLN A 121 29.36 23.21 0.00
CA GLN A 121 28.54 23.04 1.20
C GLN A 121 27.65 24.27 1.45
N ARG A 122 28.20 25.49 1.40
CA ARG A 122 27.41 26.71 1.57
C ARG A 122 26.31 26.86 0.52
N VAL A 123 26.57 26.46 -0.73
CA VAL A 123 25.56 26.48 -1.79
C VAL A 123 24.48 25.44 -1.54
N LEU A 124 24.86 24.21 -1.19
CA LEU A 124 23.91 23.14 -0.84
C LEU A 124 23.05 23.51 0.37
N ASP A 125 23.65 24.08 1.41
CA ASP A 125 22.94 24.54 2.60
C ASP A 125 21.93 25.64 2.24
N ARG A 126 22.34 26.61 1.41
CA ARG A 126 21.43 27.65 0.91
C ARG A 126 20.28 27.05 0.09
N LEU A 127 20.57 26.12 -0.82
CA LEU A 127 19.54 25.46 -1.63
C LEU A 127 18.57 24.63 -0.78
N ASN A 128 19.07 23.91 0.22
CA ASN A 128 18.24 23.16 1.16
C ASN A 128 17.37 24.10 2.00
N GLN A 129 17.95 25.19 2.49
CA GLN A 129 17.21 26.21 3.23
C GLN A 129 16.11 26.83 2.36
N GLU A 130 16.45 27.25 1.15
CA GLU A 130 15.51 27.83 0.19
C GLU A 130 14.39 26.84 -0.15
N LYS A 131 14.72 25.60 -0.49
CA LYS A 131 13.74 24.54 -0.77
C LYS A 131 12.82 24.29 0.43
N SER A 132 13.35 24.23 1.64
CA SER A 132 12.55 24.05 2.85
C SER A 132 11.61 25.24 3.11
N SER A 133 12.06 26.46 2.82
CA SER A 133 11.24 27.67 2.95
C SER A 133 10.14 27.73 1.89
N GLN A 134 10.46 27.40 0.64
CA GLN A 134 9.49 27.32 -0.45
C GLN A 134 8.42 26.26 -0.16
N GLN A 135 8.81 25.08 0.33
CA GLN A 135 7.87 24.03 0.72
C GLN A 135 6.93 24.48 1.84
N LYS A 136 7.43 25.22 2.85
CA LYS A 136 6.60 25.77 3.92
C LYS A 136 5.60 26.80 3.41
N VAL A 137 6.06 27.75 2.59
CA VAL A 137 5.20 28.79 2.00
C VAL A 137 4.13 28.17 1.11
N GLN A 138 4.50 27.16 0.31
CA GLN A 138 3.56 26.46 -0.54
C GLN A 138 2.53 25.67 0.28
N ALA A 139 2.96 24.91 1.29
CA ALA A 139 2.05 24.17 2.16
C ALA A 139 1.09 25.10 2.92
N GLU A 140 1.56 26.26 3.39
CA GLU A 140 0.71 27.26 4.02
C GLU A 140 -0.30 27.86 3.04
N ALA A 141 0.11 28.19 1.81
CA ALA A 141 -0.79 28.70 0.79
C ALA A 141 -1.86 27.66 0.39
N GLU A 142 -1.48 26.40 0.22
CA GLU A 142 -2.41 25.30 -0.06
C GLU A 142 -3.37 25.08 1.11
N TYR A 143 -2.89 25.18 2.35
CA TYR A 143 -3.72 25.12 3.55
C TYR A 143 -4.75 26.26 3.59
N GLN A 144 -4.32 27.52 3.42
CA GLN A 144 -5.21 28.66 3.42
C GLN A 144 -6.26 28.58 2.30
N THR A 145 -5.86 28.09 1.12
CA THR A 145 -6.79 27.86 0.01
C THR A 145 -7.82 26.79 0.36
N ALA A 146 -7.40 25.67 0.94
CA ALA A 146 -8.30 24.60 1.36
C ALA A 146 -9.27 25.05 2.47
N VAL A 147 -8.79 25.86 3.43
CA VAL A 147 -9.63 26.47 4.46
C VAL A 147 -10.69 27.38 3.83
N ALA A 148 -10.29 28.30 2.95
CA ALA A 148 -11.22 29.21 2.29
C ALA A 148 -12.26 28.48 1.44
N GLU A 149 -11.87 27.41 0.73
CA GLU A 149 -12.81 26.57 -0.01
C GLU A 149 -13.82 25.87 0.92
N LEU A 150 -13.37 25.29 2.03
CA LEU A 150 -14.25 24.61 2.99
C LEU A 150 -15.18 25.61 3.70
N GLU A 151 -14.69 26.78 4.06
CA GLU A 151 -15.51 27.86 4.61
C GLU A 151 -16.57 28.32 3.61
N SER A 152 -16.24 28.40 2.32
CA SER A 152 -17.22 28.70 1.26
C SER A 152 -18.28 27.61 1.10
N GLU A 153 -17.95 26.35 1.42
CA GLU A 153 -18.87 25.21 1.49
C GLU A 153 -19.66 25.16 2.81
N GLY A 154 -19.45 26.13 3.72
CA GLY A 154 -20.15 26.26 5.00
C GLY A 154 -19.51 25.49 6.15
N VAL A 155 -18.25 25.07 6.04
CA VAL A 155 -17.51 24.40 7.10
C VAL A 155 -16.73 25.41 7.94
N ASP A 156 -17.01 25.47 9.24
CA ASP A 156 -16.23 26.27 10.19
C ASP A 156 -14.94 25.54 10.59
N VAL A 157 -13.86 25.78 9.84
CA VAL A 157 -12.57 25.13 10.08
C VAL A 157 -11.94 25.59 11.41
N ASN A 158 -12.11 26.86 11.77
CA ASN A 158 -11.57 27.39 13.03
C ASN A 158 -12.26 26.74 14.23
N GLY A 159 -13.60 26.62 14.20
CA GLY A 159 -14.35 25.92 15.23
C GLY A 159 -13.99 24.42 15.33
N LEU A 160 -13.69 23.76 14.20
CA LEU A 160 -13.20 22.39 14.19
C LEU A 160 -11.83 22.26 14.88
N ILE A 161 -10.91 23.20 14.65
CA ILE A 161 -9.59 23.21 15.29
C ILE A 161 -9.73 23.45 16.79
N GLU A 162 -10.59 24.38 17.21
CA GLU A 162 -10.88 24.60 18.63
C GLU A 162 -11.47 23.36 19.29
N LYS A 163 -12.44 22.70 18.64
CA LYS A 163 -13.01 21.44 19.14
C LYS A 163 -11.94 20.35 19.20
N ALA A 164 -11.09 20.21 18.18
CA ALA A 164 -10.00 19.24 18.17
C ALA A 164 -9.02 19.45 19.34
N ASN A 165 -8.69 20.70 19.68
CA ASN A 165 -7.81 21.04 20.80
C ASN A 165 -8.43 20.72 22.18
N SER A 166 -9.76 20.65 22.26
CA SER A 166 -10.47 20.26 23.48
C SER A 166 -10.58 18.74 23.67
N LEU A 167 -10.36 17.97 22.60
CA LEU A 167 -10.50 16.52 22.57
C LEU A 167 -9.15 15.81 22.83
N PRO A 168 -9.17 14.58 23.34
CA PRO A 168 -7.95 13.80 23.54
C PRO A 168 -7.27 13.50 22.19
N PRO A 169 -5.92 13.59 22.09
CA PRO A 169 -5.23 13.41 20.83
C PRO A 169 -5.46 12.00 20.26
N LEU A 170 -5.70 11.93 18.95
CA LEU A 170 -5.76 10.65 18.24
C LEU A 170 -4.38 9.96 18.27
N PRO A 171 -4.32 8.61 18.30
CA PRO A 171 -3.07 7.86 18.28
C PRO A 171 -2.34 7.94 16.93
N VAL A 172 -2.93 8.63 15.94
CA VAL A 172 -2.45 8.79 14.57
C VAL A 172 -2.79 10.19 14.03
N THR A 173 -1.94 10.74 13.19
CA THR A 173 -2.20 12.02 12.50
C THR A 173 -2.91 11.77 11.17
N LEU A 174 -3.80 12.68 10.76
CA LEU A 174 -4.55 12.53 9.51
C LEU A 174 -3.69 12.81 8.26
N ASP A 175 -2.59 13.54 8.40
CA ASP A 175 -1.66 13.85 7.30
C ASP A 175 -0.90 12.61 6.80
N GLN A 176 -0.71 11.60 7.66
CA GLN A 176 0.02 10.38 7.29
C GLN A 176 -0.67 9.56 6.18
N PHE A 177 -1.95 9.84 5.89
CA PHE A 177 -2.71 9.15 4.83
C PHE A 177 -2.46 9.75 3.43
N GLY A 178 -1.69 10.84 3.32
CA GLY A 178 -1.28 11.43 2.04
C GLY A 178 -2.45 11.96 1.22
N LEU A 179 -3.52 12.42 1.88
CA LEU A 179 -4.67 13.04 1.24
C LEU A 179 -4.38 14.53 0.93
N PRO A 180 -5.01 15.11 -0.10
CA PRO A 180 -5.02 16.55 -0.30
C PRO A 180 -5.51 17.28 0.96
N ILE A 181 -4.96 18.46 1.27
CA ILE A 181 -5.26 19.18 2.53
C ILE A 181 -6.77 19.37 2.73
N LYS A 182 -7.52 19.70 1.67
CA LYS A 182 -8.98 19.82 1.71
C LYS A 182 -9.67 18.53 2.15
N ASP A 183 -9.25 17.39 1.60
CA ASP A 183 -9.81 16.09 1.94
C ASP A 183 -9.43 15.68 3.37
N THR A 184 -8.22 16.01 3.81
CA THR A 184 -7.75 15.81 5.19
C THR A 184 -8.60 16.60 6.19
N LEU A 185 -8.87 17.88 5.90
CA LEU A 185 -9.73 18.72 6.74
C LEU A 185 -11.19 18.24 6.71
N GLY A 186 -11.70 17.81 5.55
CA GLY A 186 -13.02 17.20 5.43
C GLY A 186 -13.15 15.87 6.20
N LEU A 187 -12.09 15.08 6.25
CA LEU A 187 -12.00 13.87 7.08
C LEU A 187 -11.98 14.23 8.57
N ALA A 188 -11.18 15.23 8.96
CA ALA A 188 -11.12 15.74 10.33
C ALA A 188 -12.50 16.17 10.82
N LYS A 189 -13.22 16.94 10.01
CA LYS A 189 -14.63 17.33 10.27
C LYS A 189 -15.49 16.12 10.61
N LYS A 190 -15.51 15.10 9.76
CA LYS A 190 -16.35 13.90 9.95
C LYS A 190 -16.00 13.17 11.24
N ILE A 191 -14.71 13.02 11.54
CA ILE A 191 -14.25 12.34 12.74
C ILE A 191 -14.59 13.15 14.01
N ILE A 192 -14.51 14.48 13.96
CA ILE A 192 -14.78 15.37 15.10
C ILE A 192 -16.30 15.57 15.34
N GLU A 193 -17.11 15.51 14.28
CA GLU A 193 -18.57 15.56 14.36
C GLU A 193 -19.16 14.25 14.90
N ASP A 194 -18.53 13.11 14.64
CA ASP A 194 -18.89 11.80 15.18
C ASP A 194 -18.09 11.52 16.47
N GLU A 195 -18.63 11.95 17.60
CA GLU A 195 -17.95 11.83 18.90
C GLU A 195 -17.73 10.37 19.32
N ASP A 196 -18.67 9.48 19.02
CA ASP A 196 -18.54 8.05 19.33
C ASP A 196 -17.37 7.45 18.57
N LEU A 197 -17.28 7.74 17.27
CA LEU A 197 -16.14 7.34 16.44
C LEU A 197 -14.83 7.95 16.95
N TYR A 198 -14.82 9.23 17.32
CA TYR A 198 -13.63 9.91 17.84
C TYR A 198 -13.10 9.19 19.08
N TYR A 199 -13.96 8.97 20.08
CA TYR A 199 -13.58 8.30 21.33
C TYR A 199 -13.21 6.83 21.12
N GLU A 200 -13.80 6.16 20.14
CA GLU A 200 -13.37 4.83 19.76
C GLU A 200 -11.95 4.85 19.19
N LEU A 201 -11.66 5.76 18.26
CA LEU A 201 -10.34 5.89 17.64
C LEU A 201 -9.25 6.25 18.66
N THR A 202 -9.55 7.09 19.66
CA THR A 202 -8.60 7.44 20.72
C THR A 202 -8.24 6.27 21.64
N ARG A 203 -9.16 5.31 21.81
CA ARG A 203 -8.95 4.10 22.64
C ARG A 203 -8.27 2.97 21.88
N MET A 204 -8.29 3.01 20.55
CA MET A 204 -7.62 2.05 19.69
C MET A 204 -6.09 2.23 19.74
N ASN A 205 -5.37 1.16 19.42
CA ASN A 205 -3.93 1.30 19.15
C ASN A 205 -3.71 2.02 17.80
N PRO A 206 -2.51 2.60 17.54
CA PRO A 206 -2.25 3.36 16.32
C PRO A 206 -2.54 2.60 15.03
N TYR A 207 -2.25 1.29 14.99
CA TYR A 207 -2.50 0.46 13.81
C TYR A 207 -3.99 0.26 13.53
N GLN A 208 -4.79 -0.04 14.56
CA GLN A 208 -6.23 -0.22 14.45
C GLN A 208 -6.92 1.09 14.08
N ALA A 209 -6.52 2.20 14.72
CA ALA A 209 -7.01 3.53 14.38
C ALA A 209 -6.68 3.88 12.91
N ALA A 210 -5.44 3.59 12.47
CA ALA A 210 -5.04 3.81 11.09
C ALA A 210 -5.86 2.98 10.10
N MET A 211 -6.11 1.71 10.41
CA MET A 211 -6.97 0.86 9.57
C MET A 211 -8.40 1.36 9.51
N LYS A 212 -8.99 1.75 10.64
CA LYS A 212 -10.36 2.25 10.69
C LYS A 212 -10.51 3.57 9.91
N ILE A 213 -9.56 4.49 10.07
CA ILE A 213 -9.52 5.74 9.28
C ILE A 213 -9.32 5.41 7.80
N GLY A 214 -8.45 4.46 7.45
CA GLY A 214 -8.28 3.98 6.07
C GLY A 214 -9.57 3.41 5.46
N GLN A 215 -10.38 2.69 6.24
CA GLN A 215 -11.70 2.21 5.82
C GLN A 215 -12.68 3.37 5.57
N ILE A 216 -12.68 4.38 6.45
CA ILE A 216 -13.48 5.59 6.29
C ILE A 216 -13.07 6.36 5.01
N ILE A 217 -11.78 6.44 4.72
CA ILE A 217 -11.26 7.04 3.48
C ILE A 217 -11.70 6.21 2.26
N GLY A 218 -11.59 4.89 2.34
CA GLY A 218 -11.95 3.97 1.27
C GLY A 218 -13.44 4.00 0.91
N SER A 219 -14.33 4.11 1.91
CA SER A 219 -15.77 4.19 1.69
C SER A 219 -16.25 5.51 1.07
N GLN A 220 -15.42 6.56 1.14
CA GLN A 220 -15.73 7.88 0.58
C GLN A 220 -15.37 8.03 -0.89
N LYS A 221 -14.51 7.15 -1.43
CA LYS A 221 -14.20 7.20 -2.86
C LYS A 221 -15.41 6.76 -3.68
N PRO A 222 -15.87 7.56 -4.66
CA PRO A 222 -16.96 7.13 -5.52
C PRO A 222 -16.55 5.84 -6.22
N ALA A 223 -17.44 4.84 -6.18
CA ALA A 223 -17.21 3.58 -6.90
C ALA A 223 -16.86 3.88 -8.36
N PRO A 224 -15.88 3.19 -8.96
CA PRO A 224 -15.50 3.43 -10.34
C PRO A 224 -16.74 3.29 -11.22
N LYS A 225 -17.10 4.38 -11.92
CA LYS A 225 -18.22 4.34 -12.87
C LYS A 225 -17.92 3.23 -13.87
N ALA A 226 -18.81 2.24 -13.95
CA ALA A 226 -18.68 1.13 -14.89
C ALA A 226 -18.37 1.69 -16.29
N PRO A 227 -17.42 1.08 -17.03
CA PRO A 227 -17.03 1.58 -18.34
C PRO A 227 -18.28 1.72 -19.21
N LYS A 228 -18.43 2.90 -19.82
CA LYS A 228 -19.52 3.15 -20.77
C LYS A 228 -19.42 2.08 -21.85
N VAL A 229 -20.42 1.20 -21.93
CA VAL A 229 -20.54 0.23 -23.01
C VAL A 229 -20.43 1.02 -24.32
N PRO A 230 -19.49 0.68 -25.21
CA PRO A 230 -19.35 1.41 -26.46
C PRO A 230 -20.70 1.36 -27.20
N ASN A 231 -21.14 2.51 -27.70
CA ASN A 231 -22.33 2.63 -28.54
C ASN A 231 -22.09 1.85 -29.84
N ALA A 232 -22.27 0.52 -29.80
CA ALA A 232 -22.33 -0.29 -30.99
C ALA A 232 -23.52 0.19 -31.84
N PRO A 233 -23.36 0.36 -33.16
CA PRO A 233 -24.47 0.70 -34.03
C PRO A 233 -25.57 -0.35 -33.86
N LYS A 234 -26.81 0.12 -33.73
CA LYS A 234 -27.97 -0.77 -33.62
C LYS A 234 -27.97 -1.74 -34.82
N PRO A 235 -28.26 -3.03 -34.62
CA PRO A 235 -28.47 -3.96 -35.73
C PRO A 235 -29.47 -3.37 -36.73
N ILE A 236 -29.13 -3.47 -38.02
CA ILE A 236 -30.04 -3.09 -39.11
C ILE A 236 -31.29 -3.97 -39.04
N ASN A 237 -32.45 -3.35 -38.82
CA ASN A 237 -33.72 -4.05 -38.89
C ASN A 237 -33.95 -4.53 -40.34
N PRO A 238 -34.41 -5.77 -40.56
CA PRO A 238 -34.75 -6.24 -41.90
C PRO A 238 -35.90 -5.39 -42.45
N THR A 239 -35.70 -4.81 -43.63
CA THR A 239 -36.72 -4.01 -44.31
C THR A 239 -37.87 -4.91 -44.75
N SER A 240 -38.97 -4.92 -44.01
CA SER A 240 -40.20 -5.59 -44.44
C SER A 240 -40.78 -4.82 -45.63
N ALA A 241 -40.62 -5.36 -46.84
CA ALA A 241 -41.27 -4.87 -48.04
C ALA A 241 -42.79 -5.07 -47.92
N ASN A 242 -43.52 -4.05 -47.50
CA ASN A 242 -44.98 -4.05 -47.49
C ASN A 242 -45.51 -2.91 -48.37
N ALA A 243 -45.11 -2.93 -49.65
CA ALA A 243 -45.74 -2.10 -50.67
C ALA A 243 -46.97 -2.86 -51.20
N PRO A 244 -48.17 -2.24 -51.23
CA PRO A 244 -49.36 -2.88 -51.78
C PRO A 244 -49.16 -3.14 -53.27
N VAL A 245 -49.09 -4.42 -53.64
CA VAL A 245 -49.04 -4.86 -55.03
C VAL A 245 -50.37 -4.50 -55.69
N LYS A 246 -50.37 -3.53 -56.61
CA LYS A 246 -51.51 -3.28 -57.49
C LYS A 246 -51.76 -4.55 -58.32
N ARG A 247 -52.80 -5.31 -57.95
CA ARG A 247 -53.22 -6.49 -58.70
C ARG A 247 -53.88 -6.05 -60.01
N ASP A 248 -53.45 -6.67 -61.08
CA ASP A 248 -53.91 -6.39 -62.44
C ASP A 248 -55.34 -6.89 -62.64
N MET A 249 -56.25 -6.02 -63.10
CA MET A 249 -57.69 -6.28 -63.14
C MET A 249 -58.08 -7.34 -64.18
N ASP A 250 -57.27 -7.52 -65.23
CA ASP A 250 -57.49 -8.54 -66.27
C ASP A 250 -57.10 -9.96 -65.81
N LYS A 251 -56.51 -10.11 -64.61
CA LYS A 251 -56.13 -11.40 -64.03
C LYS A 251 -56.96 -11.79 -62.81
N MET A 252 -57.96 -11.00 -62.45
CA MET A 252 -58.87 -11.36 -61.36
C MET A 252 -60.05 -12.18 -61.89
N SER A 253 -60.61 -13.04 -61.06
CA SER A 253 -61.80 -13.80 -61.44
C SER A 253 -63.02 -12.88 -61.55
N ASP A 254 -63.97 -13.18 -62.46
CA ASP A 254 -65.16 -12.35 -62.73
C ASP A 254 -65.93 -11.98 -61.44
N ASN A 255 -65.98 -12.90 -60.49
CA ASN A 255 -66.66 -12.73 -59.21
C ASN A 255 -65.94 -11.73 -58.28
N GLU A 256 -64.62 -11.65 -58.35
CA GLU A 256 -63.84 -10.64 -57.64
C GLU A 256 -63.87 -9.29 -58.37
N PHE A 257 -63.96 -9.29 -59.71
CA PHE A 257 -64.11 -8.07 -60.50
C PHE A 257 -65.42 -7.35 -60.17
N LEU A 258 -66.54 -8.08 -60.13
CA LEU A 258 -67.84 -7.51 -59.76
C LEU A 258 -67.82 -6.90 -58.34
N LYS A 259 -67.22 -7.62 -57.37
CA LYS A 259 -67.01 -7.08 -56.01
C LYS A 259 -66.15 -5.82 -55.99
N SER A 260 -65.09 -5.74 -56.80
CA SER A 260 -64.25 -4.54 -56.90
C SER A 260 -64.98 -3.33 -57.51
N ARG A 261 -66.06 -3.57 -58.25
CA ARG A 261 -66.95 -2.55 -58.83
C ARG A 261 -68.21 -2.29 -58.00
N GLY A 262 -68.40 -3.01 -56.88
CA GLY A 262 -69.54 -2.84 -55.96
C GLY A 262 -70.87 -3.35 -56.51
N LEU A 263 -70.83 -4.32 -57.44
CA LEU A 263 -71.99 -4.98 -58.05
C LEU A 263 -72.17 -6.40 -57.52
#